data_AF-A0A832WT48-F1
#
_entry.id   AF-A0A832WT48-F1
#
_cell.length_a   1.000
_cell.length_b   1.000
_cell.length_c   1.000
_cell.angle_alpha   90.00
_cell.angle_beta   90.00
_cell.angle_gamma   90.00
#
_symmetry.space_group_name_H-M   'P 1'
#
loop_
_entity.id
_entity.type
_entity.pdbx_description
1 polymer ?
#
loop_
_entity_poly.entity_id
_entity_poly.type
_entity_poly.pdbx_seq_one_letter_code
_entity_poly.pdbx_strand_id
1 'polypeptide(L)'
;MQKILQLINEAIEEIEKYGSCESAYYLLKYIASHGEKFIEEKSANYDFTLDNLILMSMLQETHKYKLFVSSFFIYDYLSKKFHVQEPLFIFRWGKTYFIYSYRINARLESLIKNQFIFSRKGILKLTEKGENERENIFSSLPSTDRKKIEEIIDNIDKMKLKELRIYTKKYLFSIQ
;
A
#
# COMPACT_ATOMS: atom_id res chain seq x y z
N MET A 1 -3.40 12.72 20.87
CA MET A 1 -4.35 11.60 20.73
C MET A 1 -3.55 10.31 20.84
N GLN A 2 -4.08 9.25 21.46
CA GLN A 2 -3.40 7.95 21.49
C GLN A 2 -3.44 7.27 20.12
N LYS A 3 -2.43 6.46 19.79
CA LYS A 3 -2.36 5.72 18.53
C LYS A 3 -3.59 4.82 18.33
N ILE A 4 -4.09 4.21 19.40
CA ILE A 4 -5.30 3.39 19.36
C ILE A 4 -6.53 4.17 18.87
N LEU A 5 -6.75 5.39 19.35
CA LEU A 5 -7.86 6.24 18.88
C LEU A 5 -7.70 6.62 17.40
N GLN A 6 -6.46 6.92 16.98
CA GLN A 6 -6.18 7.21 15.58
C GLN A 6 -6.58 6.02 14.69
N LEU A 7 -6.18 4.80 15.08
CA LEU A 7 -6.51 3.59 14.34
C LEU A 7 -8.02 3.32 14.36
N ILE A 8 -8.73 3.52 15.49
CA ILE A 8 -10.19 3.39 15.53
C ILE A 8 -10.85 4.36 14.53
N ASN A 9 -10.42 5.62 14.50
CA ASN A 9 -10.93 6.61 13.55
C ASN A 9 -10.62 6.24 12.10
N GLU A 10 -9.45 5.67 11.82
CA GLU A 10 -9.13 5.11 10.51
C GLU A 10 -10.10 3.97 10.14
N ALA A 11 -10.42 3.05 11.07
CA ALA A 11 -11.38 1.98 10.80
C ALA A 11 -12.77 2.53 10.45
N ILE A 12 -13.21 3.60 11.10
CA ILE A 12 -14.47 4.30 10.78
C ILE A 12 -14.37 4.91 9.37
N GLU A 13 -13.27 5.59 9.04
CA GLU A 13 -13.04 6.16 7.70
C GLU A 13 -13.06 5.08 6.60
N GLU A 14 -12.47 3.91 6.84
CA GLU A 14 -12.52 2.75 5.94
C GLU A 14 -13.95 2.35 5.55
N ILE A 15 -14.92 2.52 6.47
CA ILE A 15 -16.35 2.26 6.21
C ILE A 15 -17.00 3.48 5.54
N GLU A 16 -16.93 4.65 6.17
CA GLU A 16 -17.74 5.81 5.78
C GLU A 16 -17.29 6.43 4.45
N LYS A 17 -15.97 6.48 4.22
CA LYS A 17 -15.39 7.12 3.04
C LYS A 17 -15.07 6.13 1.93
N TYR A 18 -14.54 4.96 2.28
CA TYR A 18 -14.09 3.96 1.31
C TYR A 18 -15.05 2.78 1.15
N GLY A 19 -16.10 2.69 1.96
CA GLY A 19 -17.15 1.68 1.81
C GLY A 19 -16.70 0.24 2.06
N SER A 20 -15.63 0.01 2.83
CA SER A 20 -15.06 -1.33 3.04
C SER A 20 -15.09 -1.77 4.50
N CYS A 21 -16.09 -2.59 4.82
CA CYS A 21 -16.18 -3.27 6.11
C CYS A 21 -15.02 -4.25 6.33
N GLU A 22 -14.51 -4.90 5.29
CA GLU A 22 -13.34 -5.78 5.40
C GLU A 22 -12.09 -5.00 5.78
N SER A 23 -11.85 -3.86 5.14
CA SER A 23 -10.74 -2.96 5.48
C SER A 23 -10.78 -2.56 6.96
N ALA A 24 -11.95 -2.10 7.42
CA ALA A 24 -12.18 -1.77 8.82
C ALA A 24 -12.00 -2.98 9.76
N TYR A 25 -12.54 -4.14 9.40
CA TYR A 25 -12.41 -5.37 10.18
C TYR A 25 -10.94 -5.76 10.39
N TYR A 26 -10.12 -5.74 9.35
CA TYR A 26 -8.70 -6.07 9.48
C TYR A 26 -7.96 -5.06 10.35
N LEU A 27 -8.36 -3.78 10.32
CA LEU A 27 -7.78 -2.75 11.15
C LEU A 27 -8.18 -2.90 12.63
N LEU A 28 -9.45 -3.21 12.90
CA LEU A 28 -9.92 -3.55 14.25
C LEU A 28 -9.24 -4.81 14.78
N LYS A 29 -9.05 -5.84 13.94
CA LYS A 29 -8.28 -7.03 14.30
C LYS A 29 -6.82 -6.70 14.61
N TYR A 30 -6.21 -5.80 13.83
CA TYR A 30 -4.84 -5.33 14.08
C TYR A 30 -4.73 -4.61 15.42
N ILE A 31 -5.68 -3.72 15.73
CA ILE A 31 -5.78 -3.05 17.03
C ILE A 31 -5.93 -4.08 18.15
N ALA A 32 -6.89 -5.00 18.04
CA ALA A 32 -7.14 -6.00 19.08
C ALA A 32 -5.93 -6.90 19.35
N SER A 33 -5.14 -7.21 18.32
CA SER A 33 -3.97 -8.09 18.44
C SER A 33 -2.74 -7.39 19.03
N HIS A 34 -2.69 -6.06 19.03
CA HIS A 34 -1.53 -5.25 19.47
C HIS A 34 -1.93 -4.10 20.40
N GLY A 35 -3.09 -4.20 21.04
CA GLY A 35 -3.75 -3.08 21.72
C GLY A 35 -2.90 -2.50 22.85
N GLU A 36 -2.23 -3.35 23.62
CA GLU A 36 -1.35 -2.94 24.73
C GLU A 36 -0.24 -1.99 24.24
N LYS A 37 0.41 -2.32 23.12
CA LYS A 37 1.43 -1.48 22.48
C LYS A 37 0.86 -0.12 22.08
N PHE A 38 -0.34 -0.09 21.49
CA PHE A 38 -0.94 1.15 20.98
C PHE A 38 -1.49 2.09 22.05
N ILE A 39 -1.71 1.59 23.26
CA ILE A 39 -2.14 2.42 24.40
C ILE A 39 -1.00 3.35 24.85
N GLU A 40 0.24 2.86 24.78
CA GLU A 40 1.44 3.60 25.18
C GLU A 40 1.96 4.52 24.07
N GLU A 41 1.58 4.26 22.82
CA GLU A 41 2.00 5.04 21.66
C GLU A 41 1.14 6.30 21.43
N LYS A 42 1.81 7.41 21.10
CA LYS A 42 1.14 8.63 20.63
C LYS A 42 0.75 8.49 19.16
N SER A 43 -0.31 9.19 18.77
CA SER A 43 -0.69 9.32 17.35
C SER A 43 0.49 9.82 16.52
N ALA A 44 0.69 9.21 15.36
CA ALA A 44 1.73 9.62 14.42
C ALA A 44 1.12 10.46 13.29
N ASN A 45 1.80 11.55 12.92
CA ASN A 45 1.55 12.18 11.63
C ASN A 45 2.21 11.29 10.59
N TYR A 46 1.42 10.76 9.65
CA TYR A 46 1.97 9.93 8.58
C TYR A 46 2.73 10.80 7.59
N ASP A 47 3.97 10.41 7.29
CA ASP A 47 4.73 10.97 6.17
C ASP A 47 4.10 10.52 4.84
N PHE A 48 3.58 9.29 4.81
CA PHE A 48 2.92 8.72 3.63
C PHE A 48 1.63 8.00 4.00
N THR A 49 0.54 8.40 3.34
CA THR A 49 -0.76 7.71 3.42
C THR A 49 -0.80 6.50 2.49
N LEU A 50 -1.84 5.67 2.63
CA LEU A 50 -2.08 4.57 1.71
C LEU A 50 -2.36 5.03 0.27
N ASP A 51 -2.98 6.21 0.10
CA ASP A 51 -3.21 6.78 -1.24
C ASP A 51 -1.86 7.15 -1.88
N ASN A 52 -0.94 7.74 -1.09
CA ASN A 52 0.43 8.02 -1.57
C ASN A 52 1.15 6.72 -1.94
N LEU A 53 1.05 5.68 -1.12
CA LEU A 53 1.65 4.38 -1.40
C LEU A 53 1.14 3.77 -2.71
N ILE A 54 -0.17 3.85 -2.99
CA ILE A 54 -0.77 3.37 -4.24
C ILE A 54 -0.22 4.13 -5.44
N LEU A 55 -0.22 5.46 -5.38
CA LEU A 55 0.23 6.31 -6.49
C LEU A 55 1.73 6.11 -6.76
N MET A 56 2.56 6.05 -5.72
CA MET A 56 4.00 5.79 -5.85
C MET A 56 4.30 4.40 -6.40
N SER A 57 3.41 3.43 -6.21
CA SER A 57 3.61 2.05 -6.68
C SER A 57 3.38 1.86 -8.19
N MET A 58 3.13 2.95 -8.93
CA MET A 58 2.83 2.94 -10.36
C MET A 58 3.69 3.96 -11.11
N LEU A 59 4.61 3.49 -11.96
CA LEU A 59 5.34 4.33 -12.92
C LEU A 59 4.70 4.34 -14.30
N GLN A 60 4.04 3.24 -14.65
CA GLN A 60 3.44 3.00 -15.94
C GLN A 60 2.19 2.14 -15.76
N GLU A 61 1.60 1.74 -16.88
CA GLU A 61 0.49 0.79 -16.89
C GLU A 61 0.91 -0.54 -16.23
N THR A 62 0.17 -0.99 -15.22
CA THR A 62 0.50 -2.20 -14.47
C THR A 62 -0.75 -3.04 -14.16
N HIS A 63 -0.57 -4.34 -13.96
CA HIS A 63 -1.66 -5.20 -13.52
C HIS A 63 -1.94 -5.00 -12.03
N LYS A 64 -3.22 -5.07 -11.63
CA LYS A 64 -3.64 -4.91 -10.22
C LYS A 64 -2.89 -5.83 -9.25
N TYR A 65 -2.54 -7.07 -9.65
CA TYR A 65 -1.76 -7.95 -8.77
C TYR A 65 -0.31 -7.48 -8.59
N LYS A 66 0.29 -6.85 -9.60
CA LYS A 66 1.64 -6.27 -9.50
C LYS A 66 1.63 -5.04 -8.60
N LEU A 67 0.60 -4.19 -8.71
CA LEU A 67 0.39 -3.08 -7.79
C LEU A 67 0.48 -3.53 -6.32
N PHE A 68 -0.25 -4.57 -5.92
CA PHE A 68 -0.18 -5.06 -4.53
C PHE A 68 1.22 -5.54 -4.14
N VAL A 69 1.96 -6.14 -5.06
CA VAL A 69 3.33 -6.58 -4.80
C VAL A 69 4.26 -5.37 -4.66
N SER A 70 4.19 -4.41 -5.58
CA SER A 70 4.97 -3.16 -5.51
C SER A 70 4.69 -2.39 -4.23
N SER A 71 3.41 -2.20 -3.89
CA SER A 71 3.02 -1.53 -2.64
C SER A 71 3.56 -2.24 -1.40
N PHE A 72 3.63 -3.58 -1.39
CA PHE A 72 4.23 -4.32 -0.27
C PHE A 72 5.73 -4.03 -0.12
N PHE A 73 6.50 -4.15 -1.19
CA PHE A 73 7.94 -3.90 -1.13
C PHE A 73 8.29 -2.44 -0.86
N ILE A 74 7.53 -1.50 -1.43
CA ILE A 74 7.70 -0.06 -1.18
C ILE A 74 7.34 0.27 0.27
N TYR A 75 6.26 -0.30 0.81
CA TYR A 75 5.93 -0.12 2.22
C TYR A 75 7.01 -0.68 3.15
N ASP A 76 7.52 -1.90 2.90
CA ASP A 76 8.59 -2.47 3.73
C ASP A 76 9.85 -1.59 3.69
N TYR A 77 10.18 -1.06 2.51
CA TYR A 77 11.30 -0.14 2.35
C TYR A 77 11.10 1.17 3.13
N LEU A 78 9.96 1.85 2.92
CA LEU A 78 9.70 3.17 3.48
C LEU A 78 9.46 3.14 4.99
N SER A 79 8.78 2.10 5.50
CA SER A 79 8.45 1.97 6.93
C SER A 79 9.67 1.87 7.85
N LYS A 80 10.86 1.57 7.29
CA LYS A 80 12.15 1.60 8.02
C LYS A 80 12.65 3.00 8.34
N LYS A 81 12.15 4.03 7.63
CA LYS A 81 12.65 5.41 7.73
C LYS A 81 11.55 6.44 7.96
N PHE A 82 10.31 6.11 7.60
CA PHE A 82 9.18 7.02 7.59
C PHE A 82 7.98 6.40 8.30
N HIS A 83 7.09 7.24 8.83
CA HIS A 83 5.80 6.84 9.35
C HIS A 83 4.82 6.65 8.19
N VAL A 84 4.75 5.41 7.67
CA VAL A 84 3.82 5.04 6.61
C VAL A 84 2.52 4.49 7.22
N GLN A 85 1.37 4.90 6.68
CA GLN A 85 0.08 4.37 7.09
C GLN A 85 -0.01 2.86 6.80
N GLU A 86 -0.51 2.09 7.77
CA GLU A 86 -0.45 0.63 7.77
C GLU A 86 -1.34 -0.02 6.70
N PRO A 87 -0.79 -0.73 5.69
CA PRO A 87 -1.59 -1.35 4.63
C PRO A 87 -2.23 -2.68 5.05
N LEU A 88 -1.70 -3.38 6.06
CA LEU A 88 -2.21 -4.68 6.53
C LEU A 88 -2.27 -5.75 5.41
N PHE A 89 -1.09 -6.12 4.89
CA PHE A 89 -0.98 -7.14 3.85
C PHE A 89 -1.27 -8.55 4.36
N ILE A 90 -1.90 -9.36 3.50
CA ILE A 90 -2.15 -10.78 3.69
C ILE A 90 -1.52 -11.59 2.54
N PHE A 91 -1.03 -12.79 2.88
CA PHE A 91 -0.37 -13.68 1.92
C PHE A 91 -1.23 -14.91 1.61
N ARG A 92 -1.51 -15.12 0.31
CA ARG A 92 -2.34 -16.22 -0.23
C ARG A 92 -1.64 -16.89 -1.40
N TRP A 93 -0.60 -17.68 -1.14
CA TRP A 93 0.34 -18.22 -2.15
C TRP A 93 -0.28 -18.92 -3.37
N GLY A 94 -1.48 -19.49 -3.23
CA GLY A 94 -2.21 -20.15 -4.32
C GLY A 94 -3.07 -19.23 -5.20
N LYS A 95 -3.17 -17.93 -4.91
CA LYS A 95 -4.09 -16.99 -5.59
C LYS A 95 -3.33 -16.02 -6.50
N THR A 96 -4.00 -15.43 -7.50
CA THR A 96 -3.42 -14.40 -8.37
C THR A 96 -2.97 -13.19 -7.55
N TYR A 97 -3.86 -12.72 -6.66
CA TYR A 97 -3.54 -11.75 -5.60
C TYR A 97 -2.94 -12.48 -4.41
N PHE A 98 -1.70 -12.96 -4.56
CA PHE A 98 -1.01 -13.69 -3.50
C PHE A 98 -0.47 -12.77 -2.40
N ILE A 99 -0.27 -11.49 -2.71
CA ILE A 99 -0.20 -10.40 -1.74
C ILE A 99 -1.46 -9.58 -1.96
N TYR A 100 -2.14 -9.24 -0.88
CA TYR A 100 -3.35 -8.45 -0.95
C TYR A 100 -3.51 -7.60 0.30
N SER A 101 -4.12 -6.42 0.17
CA SER A 101 -4.54 -5.60 1.30
C SER A 101 -5.96 -5.10 1.00
N TYR A 102 -6.86 -5.31 1.96
CA TYR A 102 -8.22 -4.79 1.86
C TYR A 102 -8.23 -3.27 1.87
N ARG A 103 -7.35 -2.64 2.67
CA ARG A 103 -7.21 -1.19 2.75
C ARG A 103 -6.75 -0.58 1.42
N ILE A 104 -5.69 -1.15 0.84
CA ILE A 104 -5.17 -0.72 -0.47
C ILE A 104 -6.23 -0.90 -1.54
N ASN A 105 -6.96 -2.03 -1.52
CA ASN A 105 -8.02 -2.27 -2.50
C ASN A 105 -9.15 -1.23 -2.40
N ALA A 106 -9.66 -0.95 -1.19
CA ALA A 106 -10.73 0.02 -0.98
C ALA A 106 -10.33 1.43 -1.43
N ARG A 107 -9.11 1.85 -1.07
CA ARG A 107 -8.55 3.15 -1.47
C ARG A 107 -8.28 3.24 -2.97
N LEU A 108 -7.81 2.15 -3.60
CA LEU A 108 -7.67 2.07 -5.04
C LEU A 108 -9.01 2.31 -5.76
N GLU A 109 -10.09 1.67 -5.32
CA GLU A 109 -11.42 1.89 -5.92
C GLU A 109 -11.87 3.35 -5.76
N SER A 110 -11.57 3.99 -4.63
CA SER A 110 -11.81 5.42 -4.42
C SER A 110 -10.97 6.30 -5.37
N LEU A 111 -9.68 6.00 -5.54
CA LEU A 111 -8.79 6.72 -6.47
C LEU A 111 -9.26 6.57 -7.93
N ILE A 112 -9.80 5.40 -8.31
CA ILE A 112 -10.41 5.18 -9.62
C ILE A 112 -11.67 6.05 -9.78
N LYS A 113 -12.57 6.03 -8.78
CA LYS A 113 -13.80 6.85 -8.79
C LYS A 113 -13.48 8.35 -8.89
N ASN A 114 -12.41 8.80 -8.23
CA ASN A 114 -11.95 10.19 -8.22
C ASN A 114 -11.02 10.55 -9.40
N GLN A 115 -10.92 9.67 -10.40
CA GLN A 115 -10.19 9.86 -11.66
C GLN A 115 -8.69 10.14 -11.49
N PHE A 116 -8.06 9.64 -10.42
CA PHE A 116 -6.59 9.59 -10.32
C PHE A 116 -6.02 8.38 -11.07
N ILE A 117 -6.80 7.30 -11.17
CA ILE A 117 -6.40 6.04 -11.79
C ILE A 117 -7.46 5.60 -12.80
N PHE A 118 -7.02 5.25 -14.00
CA PHE A 118 -7.81 4.53 -14.98
C PHE A 118 -7.67 3.02 -14.76
N SER A 119 -8.79 2.29 -14.84
CA SER A 119 -8.82 0.83 -14.70
C SER A 119 -9.60 0.20 -15.85
N ARG A 120 -8.99 -0.77 -16.53
CA ARG A 120 -9.65 -1.55 -17.61
C ARG A 120 -9.17 -2.99 -17.60
N LYS A 121 -10.08 -3.95 -17.47
CA LYS A 121 -9.77 -5.40 -17.49
C LYS A 121 -8.63 -5.80 -16.51
N GLY A 122 -8.57 -5.17 -15.33
CA GLY A 122 -7.55 -5.45 -14.31
C GLY A 122 -6.18 -4.83 -14.56
N ILE A 123 -6.06 -4.03 -15.61
CA ILE A 123 -4.93 -3.16 -15.89
C ILE A 123 -5.23 -1.77 -15.32
N LEU A 124 -4.24 -1.17 -14.66
CA LEU A 124 -4.29 0.12 -13.99
C LEU A 124 -3.29 1.07 -14.63
N LYS A 125 -3.67 2.33 -14.79
CA LYS A 125 -2.80 3.40 -15.29
C LYS A 125 -3.13 4.70 -14.57
N LEU A 126 -2.14 5.50 -14.17
CA LEU A 126 -2.42 6.83 -13.64
C LEU A 126 -3.02 7.73 -14.74
N THR A 127 -3.96 8.58 -14.36
CA THR A 127 -4.39 9.70 -15.21
C THR A 127 -3.37 10.84 -15.08
N GLU A 128 -3.48 11.89 -15.90
CA GLU A 128 -2.66 13.10 -15.73
C GLU A 128 -2.74 13.67 -14.30
N LYS A 129 -3.94 13.66 -13.72
CA LYS A 129 -4.15 14.05 -12.31
C LYS A 129 -3.41 13.13 -11.34
N GLY A 130 -3.42 11.81 -11.57
CA GLY A 130 -2.67 10.84 -10.78
C GLY A 130 -1.15 10.98 -10.91
N GLU A 131 -0.66 11.25 -12.12
CA GLU A 131 0.75 11.50 -12.40
C GLU A 131 1.24 12.76 -11.68
N ASN A 132 0.50 13.87 -11.76
CA ASN A 132 0.84 15.10 -11.06
C ASN A 132 0.91 14.91 -9.54
N GLU A 133 -0.07 14.20 -8.97
CA GLU A 133 -0.06 13.88 -7.54
C GLU A 133 1.13 12.99 -7.17
N ARG A 134 1.46 12.00 -8.01
CA ARG A 134 2.65 11.15 -7.81
C ARG A 134 3.94 11.97 -7.84
N GLU A 135 4.11 12.86 -8.82
CA GLU A 135 5.32 13.69 -8.90
C GLU A 135 5.43 14.66 -7.71
N ASN A 136 4.32 15.18 -7.19
CA ASN A 136 4.33 15.97 -5.95
C ASN A 136 4.85 15.13 -4.77
N ILE A 137 4.42 13.87 -4.64
CA ILE A 137 4.91 12.95 -3.61
C ILE A 137 6.40 12.64 -3.83
N PHE A 138 6.83 12.38 -5.07
CA PHE A 138 8.24 12.14 -5.36
C PHE A 138 9.13 13.36 -5.15
N SER A 139 8.58 14.57 -5.26
CA SER A 139 9.31 15.81 -5.00
C SER A 139 9.64 16.00 -3.51
N SER A 140 8.87 15.41 -2.60
CA SER A 140 9.14 15.43 -1.16
C SER A 140 10.11 14.35 -0.70
N LEU A 141 10.42 13.37 -1.56
CA LEU A 141 11.36 12.29 -1.26
C LEU A 141 12.81 12.65 -1.61
N PRO A 142 13.79 12.21 -0.80
CA PRO A 142 15.18 12.21 -1.23
C PRO A 142 15.36 11.43 -2.54
N SER A 143 16.25 11.91 -3.41
CA SER A 143 16.49 11.28 -4.73
C SER A 143 16.94 9.82 -4.63
N THR A 144 17.59 9.44 -3.52
CA THR A 144 17.99 8.06 -3.22
C THR A 144 16.78 7.16 -2.97
N ASP A 145 15.78 7.63 -2.21
CA ASP A 145 14.56 6.90 -1.93
C ASP A 145 13.68 6.79 -3.18
N ARG A 146 13.56 7.88 -3.96
CA ARG A 146 12.88 7.86 -5.28
C ARG A 146 13.45 6.79 -6.19
N LYS A 147 14.77 6.80 -6.40
CA LYS A 147 15.45 5.79 -7.25
C LYS A 147 15.20 4.37 -6.78
N LYS A 148 15.15 4.16 -5.45
CA LYS A 148 14.90 2.82 -4.90
C LYS A 148 13.46 2.35 -5.15
N ILE A 149 12.49 3.25 -5.03
CA ILE A 149 11.09 2.96 -5.37
C ILE A 149 10.97 2.62 -6.86
N GLU A 150 11.58 3.42 -7.73
CA GLU A 150 11.58 3.18 -9.18
C GLU A 150 12.21 1.81 -9.53
N GLU A 151 13.34 1.47 -8.90
CA GLU A 151 14.00 0.16 -9.05
C GLU A 151 13.09 -1.00 -8.63
N ILE A 152 12.37 -0.86 -7.50
CA ILE A 152 11.42 -1.88 -7.03
C ILE A 152 10.32 -2.12 -8.06
N ILE A 153 9.74 -1.05 -8.60
CA ILE A 153 8.63 -1.13 -9.57
C ILE A 153 9.11 -1.75 -10.87
N ASP A 154 10.23 -1.29 -11.41
CA ASP A 154 10.83 -1.81 -12.64
C ASP A 154 11.15 -3.31 -12.53
N ASN A 155 11.66 -3.75 -11.38
CA ASN A 155 11.94 -5.16 -11.13
C ASN A 155 10.65 -6.00 -11.11
N ILE A 156 9.60 -5.51 -10.45
CA ILE A 156 8.30 -6.22 -10.37
C ILE A 156 7.59 -6.25 -11.72
N ASP A 157 7.67 -5.17 -12.50
CA ASP A 157 7.03 -5.08 -13.81
C ASP A 157 7.63 -6.06 -14.83
N LYS A 158 8.92 -6.40 -14.70
CA LYS A 158 9.58 -7.39 -15.56
C LYS A 158 9.20 -8.85 -15.22
N MET A 159 8.73 -9.11 -14.00
CA MET A 159 8.45 -10.46 -13.53
C MET A 159 7.03 -10.94 -13.85
N LYS A 160 6.91 -12.23 -14.18
CA LYS A 160 5.63 -12.95 -14.26
C LYS A 160 5.16 -13.36 -12.86
N LEU A 161 3.88 -13.72 -12.74
CA LEU A 161 3.27 -14.11 -11.47
C LEU A 161 4.04 -15.20 -10.69
N LYS A 162 4.54 -16.23 -11.39
CA LYS A 162 5.33 -17.31 -10.76
C LYS A 162 6.65 -16.78 -10.18
N GLU A 163 7.33 -15.91 -10.92
CA GLU A 163 8.59 -15.29 -10.52
C GLU A 163 8.38 -14.36 -9.32
N LEU A 164 7.33 -13.54 -9.35
CA LEU A 164 6.96 -12.67 -8.22
C LEU A 164 6.72 -13.46 -6.93
N ARG A 165 6.06 -14.62 -7.00
CA ARG A 165 5.87 -15.49 -5.84
C ARG A 165 7.20 -16.03 -5.31
N ILE A 166 8.08 -16.50 -6.19
CA ILE A 166 9.40 -17.00 -5.80
C ILE A 166 10.23 -15.88 -5.18
N TYR A 167 10.26 -14.71 -5.83
CA TYR A 167 10.94 -13.52 -5.37
C TYR A 167 10.45 -13.10 -3.98
N THR A 168 9.13 -13.00 -3.77
CA THR A 168 8.54 -12.64 -2.47
C THR A 168 8.83 -13.68 -1.40
N LYS A 169 8.72 -14.98 -1.71
CA LYS A 169 9.07 -16.03 -0.75
C LYS A 169 10.53 -15.95 -0.34
N LYS A 170 11.44 -15.80 -1.31
CA LYS A 170 12.86 -15.60 -1.01
C LYS A 170 13.02 -14.40 -0.10
N TYR A 171 12.47 -13.24 -0.45
CA TYR A 171 12.56 -12.05 0.36
C TYR A 171 12.08 -12.26 1.82
N LEU A 172 10.91 -12.86 2.02
CA LEU A 172 10.35 -13.08 3.36
C LEU A 172 11.09 -14.13 4.19
N PHE A 173 11.68 -15.15 3.57
CA PHE A 173 12.26 -16.31 4.26
C PHE A 173 13.78 -16.40 4.20
N SER A 174 14.45 -15.56 3.39
CA SER A 174 15.93 -15.47 3.34
C SER A 174 16.49 -14.34 4.19
N ILE A 175 15.64 -13.47 4.73
CA ILE A 175 15.99 -12.60 5.84
C ILE A 175 15.82 -13.43 7.12
N GLN A 176 16.85 -14.21 7.45
CA GLN A 176 17.13 -14.75 8.79
C GLN A 176 18.48 -14.19 9.23
#